data_AF-A0A9P3LV67-F1
#
_entry.id   AF-A0A9P3LV67-F1
#
_cell.length_a   1.000
_cell.length_b   1.000
_cell.length_c   1.000
_cell.angle_alpha   90.00
_cell.angle_beta   90.00
_cell.angle_gamma   90.00
#
_symmetry.space_group_name_H-M   'P 1'
#
loop_
_entity.id
_entity.type
_entity.pdbx_description
1 polymer ?
#
loop_
_entity_poly.entity_id
_entity_poly.type
_entity_poly.pdbx_seq_one_letter_code
_entity_poly.pdbx_strand_id
1 'polypeptide(L)'
;MTKETPEQLREIGQAYFGLLVRPFRDKYEENWDEESFWKAVEQFKIKVRELGYEDPRQALTVYGGLSFGDLRDNLRKGPPKCFRKGWKSEMLGESVDITFALRQCSHLHGPEFTGNESIVVLDLWATWCGACIKAAPEISELAEEYVGQVSFVGIVNDGVHEDKEHDVQKVKECLESNREGFKFANFIDDRNYIQENIFKKSGYSGVPCYIIIANRVVMYVGSGREGFKEALKAAVEGTIMV
;
A
#
# COMPACT_ATOMS: atom_id res chain seq x y z
N MET A 1 -28.96 5.50 -26.88
CA MET A 1 -28.14 4.41 -26.36
C MET A 1 -29.04 3.51 -25.52
N THR A 2 -29.32 2.31 -26.00
CA THR A 2 -29.99 1.26 -25.23
C THR A 2 -29.07 0.89 -24.05
N LYS A 3 -29.61 0.89 -22.83
CA LYS A 3 -28.84 0.47 -21.65
C LYS A 3 -28.50 -1.01 -21.78
N GLU A 4 -27.25 -1.36 -21.52
CA GLU A 4 -26.72 -2.71 -21.60
C GLU A 4 -27.43 -3.60 -20.56
N THR A 5 -27.77 -4.82 -20.93
CA THR A 5 -28.41 -5.76 -20.00
C THR A 5 -27.40 -6.27 -18.97
N PRO A 6 -27.84 -6.68 -17.76
CA PRO A 6 -26.95 -7.29 -16.75
C PRO A 6 -26.19 -8.52 -17.25
N GLU A 7 -26.76 -9.25 -18.22
CA GLU A 7 -26.13 -10.41 -18.85
C GLU A 7 -25.01 -9.98 -19.81
N GLN A 8 -25.26 -8.99 -20.67
CA GLN A 8 -24.22 -8.43 -21.55
C GLN A 8 -23.04 -7.88 -20.75
N LEU A 9 -23.30 -7.14 -19.66
CA LEU A 9 -22.24 -6.63 -18.78
C LEU A 9 -21.39 -7.75 -18.17
N ARG A 10 -22.02 -8.87 -17.81
CA ARG A 10 -21.33 -10.04 -17.26
C ARG A 10 -20.43 -10.69 -18.31
N GLU A 11 -20.95 -10.93 -19.50
CA GLU A 11 -20.19 -11.53 -20.62
C GLU A 11 -19.01 -10.65 -21.03
N ILE A 12 -19.21 -9.33 -21.10
CA ILE A 12 -18.14 -8.35 -21.36
C ILE A 12 -17.07 -8.44 -20.28
N GLY A 13 -17.47 -8.49 -19.01
CA GLY A 13 -16.51 -8.62 -17.92
C GLY A 13 -15.71 -9.91 -17.97
N GLN A 14 -16.35 -11.03 -18.30
CA GLN A 14 -15.64 -12.30 -18.49
C GLN A 14 -14.63 -12.20 -19.64
N ALA A 15 -15.02 -11.63 -20.78
CA ALA A 15 -14.13 -11.43 -21.92
C ALA A 15 -12.98 -10.45 -21.58
N TYR A 16 -13.28 -9.32 -20.94
CA TYR A 16 -12.31 -8.30 -20.56
C TYR A 16 -11.27 -8.88 -19.60
N PHE A 17 -11.70 -9.48 -18.48
CA PHE A 17 -10.76 -10.05 -17.53
C PHE A 17 -10.08 -11.31 -18.05
N GLY A 18 -10.80 -12.15 -18.79
CA GLY A 18 -10.30 -13.43 -19.29
C GLY A 18 -9.30 -13.28 -20.44
N LEU A 19 -9.51 -12.33 -21.34
CA LEU A 19 -8.66 -12.12 -22.52
C LEU A 19 -7.63 -11.02 -22.29
N LEU A 20 -8.04 -9.87 -21.74
CA LEU A 20 -7.20 -8.67 -21.74
C LEU A 20 -6.40 -8.46 -20.46
N VAL A 21 -6.87 -8.96 -19.30
CA VAL A 21 -6.22 -8.67 -18.00
C VAL A 21 -5.47 -9.87 -17.45
N ARG A 22 -6.16 -10.99 -17.16
CA ARG A 22 -5.56 -12.15 -16.46
C ARG A 22 -4.35 -12.76 -17.19
N PRO A 23 -4.34 -12.93 -18.52
CA PRO A 23 -3.19 -13.51 -19.23
C PRO A 23 -1.92 -12.65 -19.17
N PHE A 24 -2.08 -11.37 -18.84
CA PHE A 24 -1.00 -10.38 -18.77
C PHE A 24 -0.72 -9.93 -17.33
N ARG A 25 -1.39 -10.55 -16.34
CA ARG A 25 -1.36 -10.10 -14.96
C ARG A 25 0.05 -10.03 -14.40
N ASP A 26 0.97 -10.91 -14.80
CA ASP A 26 2.34 -10.97 -14.30
C ASP A 26 3.38 -10.68 -15.40
N LYS A 27 2.93 -10.12 -16.53
CA LYS A 27 3.78 -9.72 -17.65
C LYS A 27 3.94 -8.22 -17.61
N TYR A 28 5.03 -7.73 -17.03
CA TYR A 28 5.32 -6.29 -16.95
C TYR A 28 6.66 -5.99 -17.61
N GLU A 29 6.85 -4.72 -17.98
CA GLU A 29 8.14 -4.15 -18.39
C GLU A 29 8.81 -4.98 -19.50
N GLU A 30 9.94 -5.65 -19.22
CA GLU A 30 10.69 -6.51 -20.13
C GLU A 30 10.02 -7.86 -20.41
N ASN A 31 9.16 -8.34 -19.50
CA ASN A 31 8.41 -9.60 -19.66
C ASN A 31 7.11 -9.40 -20.46
N TRP A 32 6.86 -8.19 -20.96
CA TRP A 32 5.67 -7.85 -21.73
C TRP A 32 5.69 -8.52 -23.11
N ASP A 33 4.55 -9.12 -23.46
CA ASP A 33 4.34 -9.82 -24.73
C ASP A 33 3.39 -9.00 -25.61
N GLU A 34 3.99 -8.12 -26.42
CA GLU A 34 3.26 -7.17 -27.29
C GLU A 34 2.35 -7.88 -28.28
N GLU A 35 2.86 -8.93 -28.92
CA GLU A 35 2.14 -9.65 -29.97
C GLU A 35 0.92 -10.39 -29.40
N SER A 36 1.09 -11.09 -28.27
CA SER A 36 -0.02 -11.79 -27.62
C SER A 36 -1.09 -10.82 -27.13
N PHE A 37 -0.72 -9.63 -26.64
CA PHE A 37 -1.69 -8.63 -26.21
C PHE A 37 -2.59 -8.18 -27.36
N TRP A 38 -2.01 -7.82 -28.51
CA TRP A 38 -2.83 -7.39 -29.65
C TRP A 38 -3.67 -8.53 -30.23
N LYS A 39 -3.19 -9.78 -30.20
CA LYS A 39 -4.03 -10.95 -30.53
C LYS A 39 -5.22 -11.09 -29.58
N ALA A 40 -5.02 -10.92 -28.28
CA ALA A 40 -6.11 -10.94 -27.29
C ALA A 40 -7.11 -9.80 -27.50
N VAL A 41 -6.63 -8.60 -27.88
CA VAL A 41 -7.49 -7.47 -28.27
C VAL A 41 -8.38 -7.81 -29.47
N GLU A 42 -7.84 -8.46 -30.51
CA GLU A 42 -8.66 -8.89 -31.64
C GLU A 42 -9.70 -9.95 -31.24
N GLN A 43 -9.34 -10.91 -30.39
CA GLN A 43 -10.30 -11.88 -29.85
C GLN A 43 -11.41 -11.20 -29.03
N PHE A 44 -11.05 -10.22 -28.20
CA PHE A 44 -12.01 -9.44 -27.43
C PHE A 44 -12.96 -8.66 -28.35
N LYS A 45 -12.44 -7.99 -29.40
CA LYS A 45 -13.25 -7.27 -30.38
C LYS A 45 -14.25 -8.18 -31.09
N ILE A 46 -13.87 -9.40 -31.44
CA ILE A 46 -14.77 -10.41 -32.03
C ILE A 46 -15.90 -10.73 -31.04
N LYS A 47 -15.55 -11.11 -29.81
CA LYS A 47 -16.53 -11.48 -28.77
C LYS A 47 -17.52 -10.34 -28.46
N VAL A 48 -17.03 -9.09 -28.40
CA VAL A 48 -17.87 -7.93 -28.13
C VAL A 48 -18.83 -7.63 -29.30
N ARG A 49 -18.41 -7.83 -30.55
CA ARG A 49 -19.31 -7.74 -31.72
C ARG A 49 -20.40 -8.80 -31.70
N GLU A 50 -20.09 -10.04 -31.30
CA GLU A 50 -21.09 -11.10 -31.13
C GLU A 50 -22.15 -10.75 -30.07
N LEU A 51 -21.78 -9.93 -29.08
CA LEU A 51 -22.69 -9.43 -28.05
C LEU A 51 -23.52 -8.20 -28.48
N GLY A 52 -23.37 -7.76 -29.74
CA GLY A 52 -24.18 -6.71 -30.36
C GLY A 52 -23.57 -5.31 -30.34
N TYR A 53 -22.27 -5.16 -30.04
CA TYR A 53 -21.59 -3.87 -30.04
C TYR A 53 -20.95 -3.59 -31.40
N GLU A 54 -21.38 -2.50 -32.06
CA GLU A 54 -20.77 -2.05 -33.32
C GLU A 54 -19.33 -1.55 -33.12
N ASP A 55 -19.10 -0.78 -32.05
CA ASP A 55 -17.77 -0.31 -31.65
C ASP A 55 -17.32 -1.01 -30.35
N PRO A 56 -16.33 -1.93 -30.42
CA PRO A 56 -15.83 -2.63 -29.25
C PRO A 56 -15.23 -1.74 -28.15
N ARG A 57 -14.90 -0.48 -28.45
CA ARG A 57 -14.43 0.48 -27.43
C ARG A 57 -15.54 0.84 -26.43
N GLN A 58 -16.81 0.75 -26.84
CA GLN A 58 -17.93 1.02 -25.94
C GLN A 58 -17.93 0.08 -24.73
N ALA A 59 -17.53 -1.19 -24.93
CA ALA A 59 -17.40 -2.18 -23.87
C ALA A 59 -16.29 -1.86 -22.85
N LEU A 60 -15.39 -0.90 -23.13
CA LEU A 60 -14.37 -0.43 -22.19
C LEU A 60 -14.85 0.75 -21.33
N THR A 61 -16.00 1.36 -21.65
CA THR A 61 -16.53 2.53 -20.93
C THR A 61 -16.79 2.21 -19.46
N VAL A 62 -17.27 0.99 -19.17
CA VAL A 62 -17.49 0.49 -17.80
C VAL A 62 -16.18 0.29 -17.01
N TYR A 63 -15.04 0.29 -17.69
CA TYR A 63 -13.69 0.18 -17.12
C TYR A 63 -12.90 1.49 -17.22
N GLY A 64 -13.60 2.63 -17.25
CA GLY A 64 -12.98 3.96 -17.29
C GLY A 64 -12.74 4.51 -18.69
N GLY A 65 -13.22 3.84 -19.75
CA GLY A 65 -13.17 4.36 -21.12
C GLY A 65 -11.77 4.43 -21.71
N LEU A 66 -10.83 3.64 -21.18
CA LEU A 66 -9.46 3.55 -21.68
C LEU A 66 -9.44 3.07 -23.13
N SER A 67 -8.52 3.59 -23.95
CA SER A 67 -8.22 2.95 -25.23
C SER A 67 -7.51 1.62 -25.01
N PHE A 68 -7.48 0.74 -26.02
CA PHE A 68 -6.68 -0.48 -25.93
C PHE A 68 -5.18 -0.19 -25.75
N GLY A 69 -4.69 0.94 -26.28
CA GLY A 69 -3.33 1.42 -26.05
C GLY A 69 -3.09 1.82 -24.60
N ASP A 70 -4.02 2.55 -23.98
CA ASP A 70 -3.89 2.94 -22.57
C ASP A 70 -3.98 1.70 -21.66
N LEU A 71 -4.86 0.75 -21.99
CA LEU A 71 -4.94 -0.53 -21.29
C LEU A 71 -3.62 -1.30 -21.40
N ARG A 72 -3.04 -1.37 -22.60
CA ARG A 72 -1.74 -1.97 -22.87
C ARG A 72 -0.66 -1.32 -22.00
N ASP A 73 -0.59 0.00 -22.00
CA ASP A 73 0.46 0.74 -21.28
C ASP A 73 0.32 0.56 -19.77
N ASN A 74 -0.90 0.56 -19.25
CA ASN A 74 -1.17 0.31 -17.83
C ASN A 74 -0.81 -1.13 -17.42
N LEU A 75 -1.21 -2.13 -18.21
CA LEU A 75 -0.87 -3.52 -17.94
C LEU A 75 0.64 -3.76 -18.04
N ARG A 76 1.30 -3.23 -19.07
CA ARG A 76 2.75 -3.33 -19.23
C ARG A 76 3.52 -2.66 -18.10
N LYS A 77 3.08 -1.48 -17.65
CA LYS A 77 3.71 -0.80 -16.50
C LYS A 77 3.59 -1.65 -15.23
N GLY A 78 2.49 -2.38 -15.10
CA GLY A 78 2.22 -3.21 -13.94
C GLY A 78 1.99 -2.39 -12.67
N PRO A 79 1.78 -3.06 -11.53
CA PRO A 79 1.73 -2.39 -10.24
C PRO A 79 3.12 -1.85 -9.88
N PRO A 80 3.20 -0.85 -8.97
CA PRO A 80 4.43 -0.46 -8.31
C PRO A 80 5.26 -1.67 -7.87
N LYS A 81 6.59 -1.57 -8.00
CA LYS A 81 7.51 -2.69 -7.73
C LYS A 81 7.30 -3.30 -6.35
N CYS A 82 6.99 -2.48 -5.34
CA CYS A 82 6.74 -2.92 -3.98
C CYS A 82 5.55 -3.87 -3.80
N PHE A 83 4.59 -3.87 -4.72
CA PHE A 83 3.44 -4.78 -4.70
C PHE A 83 3.63 -6.01 -5.58
N ARG A 84 4.82 -6.19 -6.15
CA ARG A 84 5.16 -7.37 -6.95
C ARG A 84 5.64 -8.49 -6.03
N LYS A 85 5.25 -9.72 -6.34
CA LYS A 85 5.59 -10.90 -5.54
C LYS A 85 7.11 -11.01 -5.35
N GLY A 86 7.54 -11.20 -4.10
CA GLY A 86 8.95 -11.40 -3.75
C GLY A 86 9.78 -10.12 -3.71
N TRP A 87 9.17 -8.95 -3.89
CA TRP A 87 9.86 -7.68 -3.66
C TRP A 87 10.31 -7.57 -2.19
N LYS A 88 11.45 -6.92 -2.00
CA LYS A 88 11.99 -6.53 -0.71
C LYS A 88 12.50 -5.10 -0.82
N SER A 89 12.37 -4.34 0.26
CA SER A 89 12.87 -2.97 0.33
C SER A 89 14.38 -2.93 0.23
N GLU A 90 14.90 -1.91 -0.46
CA GLU A 90 16.33 -1.59 -0.50
C GLU A 90 16.84 -1.11 0.87
N MET A 91 15.95 -0.65 1.76
CA MET A 91 16.32 -0.26 3.12
C MET A 91 16.59 -1.45 4.04
N LEU A 92 16.29 -2.69 3.66
CA LEU A 92 16.58 -3.85 4.52
C LEU A 92 18.08 -3.90 4.85
N GLY A 93 18.40 -3.96 6.14
CA GLY A 93 19.78 -3.95 6.63
C GLY A 93 20.38 -2.55 6.80
N GLU A 94 19.70 -1.49 6.37
CA GLU A 94 20.14 -0.12 6.61
C GLU A 94 19.91 0.30 8.06
N SER A 95 20.80 1.16 8.57
CA SER A 95 20.67 1.74 9.91
C SER A 95 19.80 3.01 9.88
N VAL A 96 18.80 3.06 10.74
CA VAL A 96 17.91 4.22 10.95
C VAL A 96 18.00 4.67 12.41
N ASP A 97 18.26 5.96 12.63
CA ASP A 97 18.14 6.58 13.95
C ASP A 97 16.70 7.05 14.18
N ILE A 98 15.88 6.16 14.71
CA ILE A 98 14.45 6.46 14.87
C ILE A 98 14.20 7.59 15.87
N THR A 99 15.00 7.67 16.93
CA THR A 99 14.91 8.74 17.92
C THR A 99 15.18 10.09 17.28
N PHE A 100 16.18 10.20 16.39
CA PHE A 100 16.42 11.42 15.64
C PHE A 100 15.27 11.74 14.69
N ALA A 101 14.73 10.75 13.99
CA ALA A 101 13.61 10.93 13.07
C ALA A 101 12.36 11.47 13.78
N LEU A 102 11.97 10.88 14.92
CA LEU A 102 10.80 11.30 15.69
C LEU A 102 10.96 12.69 16.33
N ARG A 103 12.19 13.15 16.59
CA ARG A 103 12.45 14.55 17.02
C ARG A 103 12.14 15.58 15.95
N GLN A 104 12.02 15.17 14.69
CA GLN A 104 11.59 16.03 13.60
C GLN A 104 10.07 16.06 13.45
N CYS A 105 9.34 15.28 14.24
CA CYS A 105 7.89 15.16 14.19
C CYS A 105 7.25 15.74 15.45
N SER A 106 5.96 16.02 15.39
CA SER A 106 5.18 16.47 16.54
C SER A 106 4.33 15.31 17.08
N HIS A 107 4.44 15.02 18.38
CA HIS A 107 3.58 14.04 19.06
C HIS A 107 2.15 14.57 19.16
N LEU A 108 1.15 13.70 18.92
CA LEU A 108 -0.25 14.10 18.79
C LEU A 108 -1.20 13.34 19.72
N HIS A 109 -1.02 12.02 19.88
CA HIS A 109 -1.93 11.16 20.63
C HIS A 109 -1.20 9.90 21.14
N GLY A 110 -1.67 9.35 22.26
CA GLY A 110 -1.14 8.11 22.82
C GLY A 110 0.01 8.34 23.82
N PRO A 111 0.68 7.27 24.24
CA PRO A 111 1.82 7.36 25.14
C PRO A 111 3.02 8.04 24.47
N GLU A 112 3.85 8.71 25.26
CA GLU A 112 5.12 9.28 24.79
C GLU A 112 6.10 8.18 24.37
N PHE A 113 6.80 8.40 23.26
CA PHE A 113 7.87 7.51 22.82
C PHE A 113 9.11 7.71 23.69
N THR A 114 9.52 6.66 24.41
CA THR A 114 10.66 6.73 25.33
C THR A 114 12.00 6.38 24.67
N GLY A 115 11.96 5.58 23.59
CA GLY A 115 13.15 5.09 22.90
C GLY A 115 13.98 4.08 23.68
N ASN A 116 13.38 3.43 24.69
CA ASN A 116 14.06 2.43 25.51
C ASN A 116 14.07 1.04 24.86
N GLU A 117 13.05 0.72 24.06
CA GLU A 117 12.97 -0.58 23.39
C GLU A 117 13.93 -0.65 22.19
N SER A 118 14.57 -1.79 22.03
CA SER A 118 15.48 -2.04 20.91
C SER A 118 14.74 -2.33 19.60
N ILE A 119 13.44 -2.62 19.67
CA ILE A 119 12.59 -2.89 18.52
C ILE A 119 11.51 -1.81 18.44
N VAL A 120 11.40 -1.18 17.28
CA VAL A 120 10.37 -0.18 16.98
C VAL A 120 9.61 -0.58 15.72
N VAL A 121 8.29 -0.54 15.80
CA VAL A 121 7.40 -0.64 14.64
C VAL A 121 6.93 0.75 14.29
N LEU A 122 7.23 1.20 13.07
CA LEU A 122 6.55 2.35 12.47
C LEU A 122 5.32 1.88 11.71
N ASP A 123 4.17 2.47 12.02
CA ASP A 123 2.94 2.36 11.24
C ASP A 123 2.71 3.68 10.48
N LEU A 124 3.05 3.72 9.20
CA LEU A 124 2.73 4.85 8.35
C LEU A 124 1.29 4.71 7.85
N TRP A 125 0.44 5.63 8.30
CA TRP A 125 -1.00 5.60 8.06
C TRP A 125 -1.53 6.98 7.66
N ALA A 126 -2.78 7.05 7.17
CA ALA A 126 -3.40 8.31 6.76
C ALA A 126 -4.88 8.39 7.17
N THR A 127 -5.40 9.59 7.38
CA THR A 127 -6.78 9.86 7.80
C THR A 127 -7.82 9.41 6.76
N TRP A 128 -7.44 9.40 5.48
CA TRP A 128 -8.28 8.93 4.38
C TRP A 128 -8.12 7.42 4.11
N CYS A 129 -7.16 6.76 4.76
CA CYS A 129 -6.84 5.34 4.53
C CYS A 129 -7.77 4.43 5.35
N GLY A 130 -8.87 4.00 4.75
CA GLY A 130 -9.82 3.10 5.40
C GLY A 130 -9.24 1.72 5.80
N ALA A 131 -8.20 1.24 5.12
CA ALA A 131 -7.51 0.01 5.51
C ALA A 131 -6.66 0.20 6.77
N CYS A 132 -6.02 1.37 6.92
CA CYS A 132 -5.21 1.71 8.08
C CYS A 132 -6.08 1.80 9.34
N ILE A 133 -7.20 2.53 9.27
CA ILE A 133 -8.16 2.67 10.38
C ILE A 133 -8.69 1.31 10.83
N LYS A 134 -8.93 0.39 9.89
CA LYS A 134 -9.40 -0.98 10.20
C LYS A 134 -8.31 -1.86 10.84
N ALA A 135 -7.04 -1.61 10.51
CA ALA A 135 -5.91 -2.35 11.08
C ALA A 135 -5.51 -1.83 12.46
N ALA A 136 -5.76 -0.55 12.76
CA ALA A 136 -5.33 0.10 13.98
C ALA A 136 -5.69 -0.68 15.28
N PRO A 137 -6.91 -1.24 15.45
CA PRO A 137 -7.22 -2.06 16.63
C PRO A 137 -6.28 -3.25 16.83
N GLU A 138 -5.96 -3.97 15.76
CA GLU A 138 -5.02 -5.10 15.80
C GLU A 138 -3.60 -4.64 16.12
N ILE A 139 -3.18 -3.47 15.62
CA ILE A 139 -1.88 -2.88 15.97
C ILE A 139 -1.85 -2.45 17.44
N SER A 140 -2.95 -1.92 17.98
CA SER A 140 -3.09 -1.61 19.40
C SER A 140 -3.01 -2.86 20.28
N GLU A 141 -3.65 -3.95 19.88
CA GLU A 141 -3.55 -5.25 20.58
C GLU A 141 -2.09 -5.75 20.61
N LEU A 142 -1.36 -5.65 19.49
CA LEU A 142 0.06 -6.00 19.44
C LEU A 142 0.90 -5.06 20.32
N ALA A 143 0.60 -3.75 20.33
CA ALA A 143 1.29 -2.80 21.20
C ALA A 143 1.10 -3.13 22.69
N GLU A 144 -0.10 -3.60 23.08
CA GLU A 144 -0.39 -4.08 24.42
C GLU A 144 0.32 -5.44 24.72
N GLU A 145 0.38 -6.35 23.74
CA GLU A 145 1.04 -7.66 23.87
C GLU A 145 2.56 -7.54 24.08
N TYR A 146 3.21 -6.63 23.35
CA TYR A 146 4.66 -6.47 23.34
C TYR A 146 5.18 -5.31 24.22
N VAL A 147 4.41 -4.88 25.22
CA VAL A 147 4.82 -3.83 26.18
C VAL A 147 6.20 -4.15 26.76
N GLY A 148 7.10 -3.16 26.71
CA GLY A 148 8.48 -3.26 27.20
C GLY A 148 9.44 -4.06 26.30
N GLN A 149 8.96 -4.60 25.18
CA GLN A 149 9.78 -5.29 24.18
C GLN A 149 9.80 -4.54 22.84
N VAL A 150 8.66 -3.99 22.43
CA VAL A 150 8.49 -3.30 21.14
C VAL A 150 7.77 -1.97 21.35
N SER A 151 8.32 -0.87 20.84
CA SER A 151 7.56 0.39 20.73
C SER A 151 6.79 0.41 19.42
N PHE A 152 5.49 0.71 19.48
CA PHE A 152 4.68 0.97 18.29
C PHE A 152 4.48 2.47 18.12
N VAL A 153 4.76 2.98 16.93
CA VAL A 153 4.71 4.41 16.63
C VAL A 153 3.98 4.63 15.30
N GLY A 154 2.81 5.26 15.36
CA GLY A 154 2.07 5.72 14.20
C GLY A 154 2.63 7.03 13.66
N ILE A 155 2.88 7.08 12.35
CA ILE A 155 3.25 8.30 11.64
C ILE A 155 2.13 8.64 10.67
N VAL A 156 1.52 9.80 10.88
CA VAL A 156 0.50 10.33 9.98
C VAL A 156 1.17 10.78 8.69
N ASN A 157 0.74 10.21 7.58
CA ASN A 157 1.25 10.45 6.23
C ASN A 157 0.11 10.75 5.26
N ASP A 158 -0.71 11.76 5.57
CA ASP A 158 -1.81 12.19 4.68
C ASP A 158 -1.33 12.64 3.30
N GLY A 159 -0.08 13.12 3.22
CA GLY A 159 0.57 13.62 2.00
C GLY A 159 1.26 12.55 1.14
N VAL A 160 1.09 11.26 1.43
CA VAL A 160 1.85 10.15 0.80
C VAL A 160 1.91 10.19 -0.73
N HIS A 161 0.90 10.75 -1.40
CA HIS A 161 0.80 10.82 -2.86
C HIS A 161 0.97 12.22 -3.46
N GLU A 162 0.82 13.28 -2.66
CA GLU A 162 0.65 14.65 -3.18
C GLU A 162 1.55 15.68 -2.48
N ASP A 163 2.46 15.24 -1.59
CA ASP A 163 3.38 16.09 -0.82
C ASP A 163 2.65 17.32 -0.22
N LYS A 164 1.45 17.09 0.33
CA LYS A 164 0.60 18.11 0.97
C LYS A 164 0.85 18.16 2.47
N GLU A 165 0.75 19.37 3.03
CA GLU A 165 0.73 19.58 4.48
C GLU A 165 -0.42 18.81 5.14
N HIS A 166 -0.18 18.36 6.37
CA HIS A 166 -1.19 17.67 7.15
C HIS A 166 -2.18 18.65 7.80
N ASP A 167 -3.47 18.39 7.65
CA ASP A 167 -4.50 19.08 8.43
C ASP A 167 -4.53 18.52 9.86
N VAL A 168 -3.76 19.15 10.76
CA VAL A 168 -3.61 18.72 12.16
C VAL A 168 -4.96 18.55 12.85
N GLN A 169 -5.95 19.39 12.56
CA GLN A 169 -7.26 19.32 13.20
C GLN A 169 -8.01 18.08 12.74
N LYS A 170 -8.02 17.82 11.43
CA LYS A 170 -8.61 16.60 10.86
C LYS A 170 -7.95 15.33 11.40
N VAL A 171 -6.63 15.35 11.58
CA VAL A 171 -5.89 14.21 12.14
C VAL A 171 -6.31 13.95 13.59
N LYS A 172 -6.40 14.99 14.42
CA LYS A 172 -6.89 14.88 15.80
C LYS A 172 -8.30 14.32 15.88
N GLU A 173 -9.21 14.80 15.03
CA GLU A 173 -10.58 14.32 14.95
C GLU A 173 -10.66 12.85 14.53
N CYS A 174 -9.82 12.44 13.57
CA CYS A 174 -9.70 11.06 13.14
C CYS A 174 -9.21 10.15 14.27
N LEU A 175 -8.16 10.57 14.99
CA LEU A 175 -7.63 9.84 16.14
C LEU A 175 -8.66 9.72 17.27
N GLU A 176 -9.36 10.80 17.62
CA GLU A 176 -10.38 10.75 18.68
C GLU A 176 -11.56 9.85 18.29
N SER A 177 -12.02 9.92 17.03
CA SER A 177 -13.12 9.07 16.54
C SER A 177 -12.75 7.58 16.52
N ASN A 178 -11.46 7.25 16.47
CA ASN A 178 -10.93 5.89 16.41
C ASN A 178 -10.03 5.54 17.60
N ARG A 179 -10.17 6.25 18.72
CA ARG A 179 -9.29 6.18 19.89
C ARG A 179 -9.03 4.77 20.41
N GLU A 180 -10.04 3.90 20.38
CA GLU A 180 -9.91 2.51 20.83
C GLU A 180 -9.00 1.68 19.92
N GLY A 181 -8.81 2.12 18.67
CA GLY A 181 -7.88 1.53 17.71
C GLY A 181 -6.50 2.18 17.67
N PHE A 182 -6.30 3.37 18.24
CA PHE A 182 -5.02 4.09 18.18
C PHE A 182 -4.41 4.29 19.58
N LYS A 183 -4.22 3.21 20.34
CA LYS A 183 -3.72 3.26 21.73
C LYS A 183 -2.19 3.37 21.86
N PHE A 184 -1.48 3.49 20.74
CA PHE A 184 -0.03 3.63 20.67
C PHE A 184 0.38 5.06 20.31
N ALA A 185 1.67 5.37 20.40
CA ALA A 185 2.18 6.72 20.16
C ALA A 185 1.91 7.16 18.72
N ASN A 186 1.33 8.33 18.50
CA ASN A 186 0.99 8.84 17.17
C ASN A 186 1.61 10.22 16.96
N PHE A 187 2.35 10.36 15.86
CA PHE A 187 3.08 11.55 15.48
C PHE A 187 2.63 12.06 14.11
N ILE A 188 2.83 13.35 13.90
CA ILE A 188 2.67 14.00 12.60
C ILE A 188 4.05 14.41 12.06
N ASP A 189 4.34 14.05 10.82
CA ASP A 189 5.60 14.37 10.15
C ASP A 189 5.57 15.79 9.54
N ASP A 190 5.40 16.79 10.40
CA ASP A 190 5.27 18.21 10.04
C ASP A 190 6.47 18.79 9.28
N ARG A 191 7.66 18.18 9.42
CA ARG A 191 8.88 18.55 8.68
C ARG A 191 9.17 17.64 7.48
N ASN A 192 8.27 16.70 7.16
CA ASN A 192 8.41 15.76 6.06
C ASN A 192 9.69 14.89 6.15
N TYR A 193 10.27 14.74 7.35
CA TYR A 193 11.55 14.05 7.51
C TYR A 193 11.40 12.56 7.30
N ILE A 194 10.38 11.95 7.91
CA ILE A 194 10.10 10.51 7.78
C ILE A 194 9.66 10.20 6.34
N GLN A 195 8.81 11.04 5.74
CA GLN A 195 8.41 10.92 4.35
C GLN A 195 9.63 10.86 3.42
N GLU A 196 10.55 11.83 3.50
CA GLU A 196 11.70 11.92 2.60
C GLU A 196 12.81 10.90 2.91
N ASN A 197 13.08 10.63 4.18
CA ASN A 197 14.27 9.86 4.58
C ASN A 197 13.99 8.42 4.96
N ILE A 198 12.73 8.04 5.16
CA ILE A 198 12.33 6.68 5.53
C ILE A 198 11.32 6.16 4.51
N PHE A 199 10.15 6.78 4.37
CA PHE A 199 9.09 6.23 3.51
C PHE A 199 9.49 6.16 2.03
N LYS A 200 9.91 7.29 1.42
CA LYS A 200 10.32 7.33 0.01
C LYS A 200 11.53 6.42 -0.25
N LYS A 201 12.51 6.38 0.66
CA LYS A 201 13.69 5.51 0.56
C LYS A 201 13.37 4.03 0.71
N SER A 202 12.30 3.69 1.45
CA SER A 202 11.88 2.30 1.61
C SER A 202 11.46 1.66 0.30
N GLY A 203 11.16 2.46 -0.74
CA GLY A 203 10.66 1.99 -2.02
C GLY A 203 9.22 1.48 -1.96
N TYR A 204 8.57 1.52 -0.79
CA TYR A 204 7.16 1.21 -0.63
C TYR A 204 6.29 2.40 -1.07
N SER A 205 5.14 2.14 -1.68
CA SER A 205 4.36 3.17 -2.39
C SER A 205 2.90 3.29 -1.94
N GLY A 206 2.55 2.78 -0.76
CA GLY A 206 1.19 2.89 -0.23
C GLY A 206 1.12 2.85 1.29
N VAL A 207 -0.08 3.07 1.81
CA VAL A 207 -0.41 2.92 3.24
C VAL A 207 -1.56 1.92 3.41
N PRO A 208 -1.61 1.13 4.51
CA PRO A 208 -0.64 1.11 5.61
C PRO A 208 0.72 0.56 5.17
N CYS A 209 1.79 1.14 5.71
CA CYS A 209 3.15 0.65 5.56
C CYS A 209 3.75 0.46 6.95
N TYR A 210 4.20 -0.74 7.24
CA TYR A 210 4.87 -1.07 8.48
C TYR A 210 6.37 -1.19 8.23
N ILE A 211 7.16 -0.59 9.12
CA ILE A 211 8.62 -0.73 9.13
C ILE A 211 9.03 -1.25 10.49
N ILE A 212 9.70 -2.40 10.53
CA ILE A 212 10.26 -2.96 11.77
C ILE A 212 11.74 -2.57 11.81
N ILE A 213 12.14 -1.87 12.87
CA ILE A 213 13.52 -1.47 13.11
C ILE A 213 13.96 -2.18 14.39
N ALA A 214 14.94 -3.07 14.30
CA ALA A 214 15.51 -3.78 15.45
C ALA A 214 16.99 -3.43 15.59
N ASN A 215 17.41 -3.00 16.78
CA ASN A 215 18.77 -2.54 17.06
C ASN A 215 19.24 -1.48 16.04
N ARG A 216 18.35 -0.54 15.69
CA ARG A 216 18.54 0.50 14.67
C ARG A 216 18.62 0.00 13.23
N VAL A 217 18.48 -1.29 12.96
CA VAL A 217 18.53 -1.85 11.61
C VAL A 217 17.13 -2.14 11.11
N VAL A 218 16.83 -1.76 9.87
CA VAL A 218 15.53 -2.04 9.24
C VAL A 218 15.45 -3.52 8.88
N MET A 219 14.49 -4.22 9.49
CA MET A 219 14.28 -5.66 9.34
C MET A 219 13.10 -6.01 8.44
N TYR A 220 12.16 -5.07 8.26
CA TYR A 220 10.94 -5.28 7.47
C TYR A 220 10.44 -3.95 6.91
N VAL A 221 9.86 -4.01 5.71
CA VAL A 221 9.07 -2.94 5.08
C VAL A 221 7.96 -3.61 4.28
N GLY A 222 6.69 -3.26 4.55
CA GLY A 222 5.56 -3.79 3.79
C GLY A 222 4.20 -3.54 4.45
N SER A 223 3.13 -4.10 3.89
CA SER A 223 1.80 -4.04 4.52
C SER A 223 1.59 -5.13 5.58
N GLY A 224 0.48 -5.05 6.32
CA GLY A 224 0.07 -6.09 7.26
C GLY A 224 -0.22 -7.46 6.61
N ARG A 225 -0.40 -7.51 5.28
CA ARG A 225 -0.71 -8.75 4.54
C ARG A 225 0.53 -9.47 3.99
N GLU A 226 1.71 -8.86 4.14
CA GLU A 226 2.95 -9.30 3.49
C GLU A 226 3.94 -9.94 4.49
N GLY A 227 3.41 -10.59 5.53
CA GLY A 227 4.23 -11.29 6.53
C GLY A 227 4.69 -10.43 7.70
N PHE A 228 4.03 -9.29 7.93
CA PHE A 228 4.37 -8.35 9.00
C PHE A 228 4.44 -9.01 10.38
N LYS A 229 3.44 -9.83 10.75
CA LYS A 229 3.40 -10.48 12.07
C LYS A 229 4.50 -11.50 12.25
N GLU A 230 4.79 -12.27 11.21
CA GLU A 230 5.88 -13.24 11.18
C GLU A 230 7.23 -12.53 11.32
N ALA A 231 7.43 -11.40 10.63
CA ALA A 231 8.63 -10.59 10.74
C ALA A 231 8.77 -9.95 12.14
N LEU A 232 7.67 -9.46 12.72
CA LEU A 232 7.65 -8.91 14.08
C LEU A 232 8.04 -9.97 15.11
N LYS A 233 7.42 -11.14 15.03
CA LYS A 233 7.74 -12.28 15.89
C LYS A 233 9.21 -12.67 15.76
N ALA A 234 9.72 -12.78 14.53
CA ALA A 234 11.11 -13.13 14.29
C ALA A 234 12.09 -12.04 14.78
N ALA A 235 11.70 -10.76 14.75
CA ALA A 235 12.48 -9.66 15.34
C ALA A 235 12.55 -9.78 16.87
N VAL A 236 11.44 -10.08 17.53
CA VAL A 236 11.38 -10.27 19.00
C VAL A 236 12.17 -11.51 19.42
N GLU A 237 12.08 -12.61 18.67
CA GLU A 237 12.83 -13.84 18.93
C GLU A 237 14.32 -13.74 18.56
N GLY A 238 14.75 -12.67 17.89
CA GLY A 238 16.12 -12.50 17.40
C GLY A 238 16.51 -13.47 16.28
N THR A 239 15.53 -14.02 15.55
CA THR A 239 15.72 -15.03 14.49
C THR A 239 15.71 -14.43 13.09
N ILE A 240 15.31 -13.16 12.94
CA ILE A 240 15.35 -12.45 11.66
C ILE A 240 16.77 -11.95 11.36
N MET A 241 17.34 -12.44 10.26
CA MET A 241 18.59 -11.93 9.68
C MET A 241 18.25 -11.18 8.39
N VAL A 242 18.75 -9.95 8.28
CA VAL A 242 18.65 -9.11 7.08
C VAL A 242 19.56 -9.60 5.96
#